data_AF-A0A7Y2GTN4-F1
#
_entry.id   AF-A0A7Y2GTN4-F1
#
_cell.length_a   1.000
_cell.length_b   1.000
_cell.length_c   1.000
_cell.angle_alpha   90.00
_cell.angle_beta   90.00
_cell.angle_gamma   90.00
#
_symmetry.space_group_name_H-M   'P 1'
#
loop_
_entity.id
_entity.type
_entity.pdbx_description
1 polymer ?
#
loop_
_entity_poly.entity_id
_entity_poly.type
_entity_poly.pdbx_seq_one_letter_code
_entity_poly.pdbx_strand_id
1 'polypeptide(L)'
;MDNREEKPEAETAQEEVAPAADDASTEVVLSELHKPQWSVVTFDQCAARNLTYDEAVLKMDELAKENISGLCIVTDNASEHMLSIA
;
A
#
# COMPACT_ATOMS: atom_id res chain seq x y z
N MET A 1 40.21 -3.42 -37.62
CA MET A 1 39.07 -3.19 -38.52
C MET A 1 38.15 -4.39 -38.46
N ASP A 2 37.03 -4.20 -37.77
CA ASP A 2 35.67 -4.64 -38.15
C ASP A 2 35.46 -6.10 -38.54
N ASN A 3 35.10 -6.91 -37.54
CA ASN A 3 34.35 -8.15 -37.76
C ASN A 3 32.94 -7.95 -37.19
N ARG A 4 32.06 -7.41 -38.03
CA ARG A 4 30.62 -7.25 -37.82
C ARG A 4 29.90 -8.40 -38.51
N GLU A 5 29.07 -9.13 -37.76
CA GLU A 5 27.75 -9.68 -38.14
C GLU A 5 27.34 -10.69 -37.06
N GLU A 6 26.39 -10.27 -36.24
CA GLU A 6 25.01 -10.80 -36.23
C GLU A 6 24.95 -12.20 -35.61
N LYS A 7 24.55 -12.22 -34.32
CA LYS A 7 24.15 -13.44 -33.63
C LYS A 7 22.62 -13.52 -33.61
N PRO A 8 22.06 -14.68 -33.94
CA PRO A 8 20.70 -14.83 -34.45
C PRO A 8 19.63 -14.84 -33.34
N GLU A 9 18.43 -14.57 -33.81
CA GLU A 9 17.13 -14.82 -33.19
C GLU A 9 17.01 -16.28 -32.72
N ALA A 10 16.46 -16.47 -31.52
CA ALA A 10 15.84 -17.71 -31.08
C ALA A 10 14.65 -17.28 -30.21
N GLU A 11 13.49 -17.08 -30.83
CA GLU A 11 12.49 -18.11 -31.10
C GLU A 11 11.73 -18.49 -29.81
N THR A 12 10.49 -18.00 -29.81
CA THR A 12 9.44 -18.22 -28.83
C THR A 12 9.21 -19.72 -28.58
N ALA A 13 9.61 -20.21 -27.42
CA ALA A 13 9.16 -21.50 -26.91
C ALA A 13 7.91 -21.27 -26.06
N GLN A 14 6.75 -21.58 -26.64
CA GLN A 14 5.50 -21.75 -25.91
C GLN A 14 5.59 -23.08 -25.16
N GLU A 15 5.76 -23.04 -23.84
CA GLU A 15 5.63 -24.21 -22.98
C GLU A 15 4.22 -24.20 -22.37
N GLU A 16 3.38 -25.03 -22.95
CA GLU A 16 2.04 -25.37 -22.47
C GLU A 16 2.21 -26.34 -21.28
N VAL A 17 1.79 -25.94 -20.08
CA VAL A 17 1.73 -26.85 -18.92
C VAL A 17 0.30 -26.96 -18.39
N ALA A 18 -0.10 -28.22 -18.25
CA ALA A 18 -1.44 -28.73 -17.98
C ALA A 18 -2.15 -28.13 -16.74
N PRO A 19 -3.50 -28.13 -16.70
CA PRO A 19 -4.28 -27.60 -15.58
C PRO A 19 -4.20 -28.55 -14.38
N ALA A 20 -3.34 -28.22 -13.42
CA ALA A 20 -3.37 -28.83 -12.10
C ALA A 20 -4.58 -28.29 -11.33
N ALA A 21 -5.26 -29.21 -10.65
CA ALA A 21 -6.57 -29.06 -10.08
C ALA A 21 -6.71 -27.90 -9.07
N ASP A 22 -7.85 -27.24 -9.23
CA ASP A 22 -8.65 -26.46 -8.30
C ASP A 22 -8.50 -26.90 -6.82
N ASP A 23 -7.71 -26.15 -6.06
CA ASP A 23 -8.09 -25.63 -4.73
C ASP A 23 -7.39 -24.29 -4.55
N ALA A 24 -7.58 -23.42 -5.54
CA ALA A 24 -7.15 -22.03 -5.46
C ALA A 24 -8.33 -21.24 -4.89
N SER A 25 -8.57 -21.39 -3.58
CA SER A 25 -9.06 -20.24 -2.83
C SER A 25 -7.94 -19.20 -2.93
N THR A 26 -7.94 -18.47 -4.05
CA THR A 26 -7.12 -17.29 -4.27
C THR A 26 -7.67 -16.30 -3.28
N GLU A 27 -7.21 -16.41 -2.04
CA GLU A 27 -7.29 -15.31 -1.09
C GLU A 27 -6.54 -14.19 -1.79
N VAL A 28 -7.30 -13.31 -2.45
CA VAL A 28 -6.79 -12.06 -2.98
C VAL A 28 -6.08 -11.45 -1.79
N VAL A 29 -4.75 -11.41 -1.81
CA VAL A 29 -3.96 -10.87 -0.70
C VAL A 29 -4.29 -9.38 -0.65
N LEU A 30 -5.35 -9.04 0.07
CA LEU A 30 -5.78 -7.67 0.25
C LEU A 30 -4.67 -7.00 1.05
N SER A 31 -3.91 -6.15 0.36
CA SER A 31 -2.84 -5.36 0.95
C SER A 31 -3.31 -4.73 2.26
N GLU A 32 -2.41 -4.67 3.24
CA GLU A 32 -2.70 -4.10 4.56
C GLU A 32 -3.14 -2.64 4.52
N LEU A 33 -2.84 -1.95 3.42
CA LEU A 33 -3.30 -0.60 3.12
C LEU A 33 -4.83 -0.52 3.00
N HIS A 34 -5.50 -1.60 2.58
CA HIS A 34 -6.97 -1.65 2.46
C HIS A 34 -7.66 -2.12 3.75
N LYS A 35 -6.90 -2.47 4.79
CA LYS A 35 -7.48 -2.82 6.09
C LYS A 35 -7.84 -1.53 6.84
N PRO A 36 -9.00 -1.47 7.52
CA PRO A 36 -9.36 -0.33 8.35
C PRO A 36 -8.56 -0.37 9.66
N GLN A 37 -7.32 0.10 9.61
CA GLN A 37 -6.37 0.08 10.73
C GLN A 37 -5.47 1.33 10.78
N TRP A 38 -5.78 2.32 9.95
CA TRP A 38 -5.00 3.55 9.81
C TRP A 38 -5.70 4.70 10.52
N SER A 39 -4.87 5.58 11.06
CA SER A 39 -5.25 6.75 11.82
C SER A 39 -4.53 7.97 11.27
N VAL A 40 -5.24 9.10 11.20
CA VAL A 40 -4.63 10.41 10.97
C VAL A 40 -4.51 11.10 12.32
N VAL A 41 -3.28 11.44 12.70
CA VAL A 41 -2.98 12.15 13.94
C VAL A 41 -2.46 13.54 13.62
N THR A 42 -2.80 14.50 14.47
CA THR A 42 -2.14 15.80 14.56
C THR A 42 -1.06 15.73 15.65
N PHE A 43 -0.41 16.85 15.91
CA PHE A 43 0.54 16.96 17.02
C PHE A 43 -0.07 16.65 18.39
N ASP A 44 -1.34 17.00 18.62
CA ASP A 44 -1.97 16.98 19.95
C ASP A 44 -3.04 15.89 20.09
N GLN A 45 -3.66 15.46 18.98
CA GLN A 45 -4.82 14.57 19.03
C GLN A 45 -4.89 13.61 17.84
N CYS A 46 -5.71 12.58 17.98
CA CYS A 46 -6.13 11.79 16.84
C CYS A 46 -7.28 12.51 16.12
N ALA A 47 -7.13 12.78 14.83
CA ALA A 47 -8.16 13.40 14.02
C ALA A 47 -9.16 12.37 13.47
N ALA A 48 -8.68 11.17 13.12
CA ALA A 48 -9.52 10.07 12.64
C ALA A 48 -8.82 8.72 12.83
N ARG A 49 -9.60 7.64 12.99
CA ARG A 49 -9.14 6.26 13.21
C ARG A 49 -9.91 5.27 12.36
N ASN A 50 -9.43 4.02 12.31
CA ASN A 50 -10.11 2.90 11.67
C ASN A 50 -10.37 3.13 10.17
N LEU A 51 -9.45 3.84 9.53
CA LEU A 51 -9.49 4.14 8.10
C LEU A 51 -8.67 3.12 7.32
N THR A 52 -9.00 2.96 6.05
CA THR A 52 -8.03 2.47 5.06
C THR A 52 -6.97 3.54 4.80
N TYR A 53 -5.84 3.15 4.19
CA TYR A 53 -4.78 4.11 3.87
C TYR A 53 -5.26 5.18 2.89
N ASP A 54 -6.07 4.82 1.87
CA ASP A 54 -6.66 5.78 0.94
C ASP A 54 -7.57 6.80 1.65
N GLU A 55 -8.44 6.33 2.54
CA GLU A 55 -9.28 7.21 3.35
C GLU A 55 -8.44 8.13 4.26
N ALA A 56 -7.35 7.61 4.83
CA ALA A 56 -6.43 8.40 5.64
C ALA A 56 -5.71 9.49 4.82
N VAL A 57 -5.34 9.21 3.56
CA VAL A 57 -4.77 10.21 2.64
C VAL A 57 -5.78 11.30 2.32
N LEU A 58 -7.02 10.93 1.99
CA LEU A 58 -8.09 11.91 1.76
C LEU A 58 -8.31 12.77 3.01
N LYS A 59 -8.33 12.15 4.19
CA LYS A 59 -8.51 12.87 5.45
C LYS A 59 -7.35 13.81 5.76
N MET A 60 -6.12 13.40 5.46
CA MET A 60 -4.95 14.24 5.62
C MET A 60 -5.01 15.47 4.70
N ASP A 61 -5.48 15.32 3.45
CA ASP A 61 -5.65 16.43 2.50
C ASP A 61 -6.74 17.42 2.95
N GLU A 62 -7.86 16.91 3.48
CA GLU A 62 -8.91 17.74 4.11
C GLU A 62 -8.33 18.61 5.24
N LEU A 63 -7.62 17.99 6.18
CA LEU A 63 -7.05 18.69 7.34
C LEU A 63 -5.92 19.65 6.94
N ALA A 64 -5.16 19.33 5.90
CA ALA A 64 -4.14 20.22 5.36
C ALA A 64 -4.77 21.51 4.78
N LYS A 65 -5.94 21.41 4.13
CA LYS A 65 -6.70 22.59 3.65
C LYS A 65 -7.20 23.45 4.81
N GLU A 66 -7.46 22.86 5.96
CA GLU A 66 -7.78 23.56 7.21
C GLU A 66 -6.56 24.21 7.89
N ASN A 67 -5.38 24.20 7.24
CA ASN A 67 -4.10 24.71 7.77
C ASN A 67 -3.61 24.00 9.04
N ILE A 68 -4.05 22.75 9.27
CA ILE A 68 -3.56 21.95 10.38
C ILE A 68 -2.17 21.42 10.04
N SER A 69 -1.20 21.78 10.87
CA SER A 69 0.20 21.34 10.73
C SER A 69 0.48 20.08 11.55
N GLY A 70 1.55 19.36 11.20
CA GLY A 70 1.98 18.17 11.95
C GLY A 70 1.07 16.96 11.75
N LEU A 71 0.46 16.84 10.57
CA LEU A 71 -0.38 15.69 10.21
C LEU A 71 0.49 14.48 9.88
N CYS A 72 0.13 13.32 10.41
CA CYS A 72 0.78 12.03 10.13
C CYS A 72 -0.25 10.93 9.96
N ILE A 73 0.00 10.01 9.02
CA ILE A 73 -0.76 8.76 8.90
C ILE A 73 0.04 7.68 9.63
N VAL A 74 -0.59 7.06 10.62
CA VAL A 74 -0.01 5.99 11.44
C VAL A 74 -1.00 4.86 11.58
N THR A 75 -0.58 3.71 12.11
CA THR A 75 -1.53 2.65 12.49
C THR A 75 -2.31 3.03 13.74
N ASP A 76 -3.50 2.47 13.91
CA ASP A 76 -4.36 2.70 15.08
C ASP A 76 -3.59 2.42 16.39
N ASN A 77 -2.83 1.31 16.45
CA ASN A 77 -2.01 0.97 17.61
C ASN A 77 -0.93 2.05 17.90
N ALA A 78 -0.26 2.56 16.88
CA ALA A 78 0.72 3.64 17.06
C ALA A 78 0.07 4.92 17.57
N SER A 79 -1.13 5.25 17.07
CA SER A 79 -1.87 6.43 17.53
C SER A 79 -2.31 6.34 18.99
N GLU A 80 -2.59 5.14 19.53
CA GLU A 80 -2.87 4.93 20.95
C GLU A 80 -1.65 5.22 21.82
N HIS A 81 -0.47 4.74 21.41
CA HIS A 81 0.77 4.99 22.14
C HIS A 81 1.19 6.46 22.13
N MET A 82 0.97 7.17 21.02
CA MET A 82 1.30 8.59 20.92
C MET A 82 0.46 9.45 21.85
N LEU A 83 -0.82 9.11 22.04
CA LEU A 83 -1.77 9.92 22.82
C LEU A 83 -1.89 9.51 24.28
N SER A 84 -1.40 8.32 24.65
CA SER A 84 -1.38 7.88 26.05
C SER A 84 -0.35 8.63 26.91
N ILE A 85 0.58 9.39 26.29
CA ILE A 85 1.68 10.08 26.96
C ILE A 85 1.44 11.61 27.05
N ALA A 86 0.41 12.12 26.38
CA ALA A 86 -0.03 13.52 26.45
C ALA A 86 -0.92 13.77 27.68
#